data_AF-A0AAW5N8F4-F1
#
_entry.id   AF-A0AAW5N8F4-F1
#
_cell.length_a   1.000
_cell.length_b   1.000
_cell.length_c   1.000
_cell.angle_alpha   90.00
_cell.angle_beta   90.00
_cell.angle_gamma   90.00
#
_symmetry.space_group_name_H-M   'P 1'
#
loop_
_entity.id
_entity.type
_entity.pdbx_description
1 polymer ?
#
loop_
_entity_poly.entity_id
_entity_poly.type
_entity_poly.pdbx_seq_one_letter_code
_entity_poly.pdbx_strand_id
1 'polypeptide(L)' 'MEKEKRIIYYATNRKEEIARLQAEYSLPSGYNINGEVECMLSKDDIKNLKEEEKKGLIQIRKK' A
#
# COMPACT_ATOMS: atom_id res chain seq x y z
N MET A 1 8.91 -12.16 -12.38
CA MET A 1 8.66 -10.76 -11.98
C MET A 1 9.40 -10.50 -10.68
N GLU A 2 10.32 -9.55 -10.66
CA GLU A 2 11.05 -9.15 -9.45
C GLU A 2 10.08 -8.41 -8.53
N LYS A 3 9.89 -8.93 -7.30
CA LYS A 3 9.09 -8.27 -6.26
C LYS A 3 10.02 -7.64 -5.24
N GLU A 4 9.74 -6.41 -4.85
CA GLU A 4 10.49 -5.66 -3.86
C GLU A 4 9.70 -5.59 -2.55
N LYS A 5 10.41 -5.72 -1.43
CA LYS A 5 9.84 -5.52 -0.10
C LYS A 5 9.60 -4.03 0.14
N ARG A 6 8.37 -3.66 0.46
CA ARG A 6 7.95 -2.28 0.75
C ARG A 6 7.05 -2.23 1.98
N ILE A 7 7.02 -1.05 2.59
CA ILE A 7 6.07 -0.75 3.67
C ILE A 7 5.08 0.27 3.12
N ILE A 8 3.80 -0.04 3.16
CA ILE A 8 2.74 0.90 2.83
C ILE A 8 2.14 1.41 4.13
N TYR A 9 2.08 2.71 4.29
CA TYR A 9 1.35 3.38 5.36
C TYR A 9 0.02 3.91 4.81
N TYR A 10 -1.10 3.56 5.42
CA TYR A 10 -2.40 4.14 5.04
C TYR A 10 -2.54 5.52 5.68
N ALA A 11 -2.48 6.56 4.86
CA ALA A 11 -2.65 7.95 5.28
C ALA A 11 -4.15 8.33 5.42
N THR A 12 -5.05 7.48 4.94
CA THR A 12 -6.49 7.61 5.09
C THR A 12 -7.03 6.70 6.19
N ASN A 13 -8.11 7.11 6.86
CA ASN A 13 -8.88 6.29 7.80
C ASN A 13 -10.16 5.70 7.18
N ARG A 14 -10.40 5.96 5.88
CA ARG A 14 -11.57 5.47 5.16
C ARG A 14 -11.41 3.98 4.87
N LYS A 15 -12.14 3.15 5.61
CA LYS A 15 -12.07 1.68 5.52
C LYS A 15 -12.37 1.15 4.11
N GLU A 16 -13.26 1.80 3.38
CA GLU A 16 -13.64 1.42 2.01
C GLU A 16 -12.47 1.61 1.02
N GLU A 17 -11.74 2.74 1.10
CA GLU A 17 -10.56 2.99 0.27
C GLU A 17 -9.44 2.00 0.61
N ILE A 18 -9.21 1.73 1.91
CA ILE A 18 -8.21 0.76 2.35
C ILE A 18 -8.55 -0.63 1.81
N ALA A 19 -9.81 -1.06 1.93
CA ALA A 19 -10.26 -2.36 1.43
C ALA A 19 -10.13 -2.46 -0.10
N ARG A 20 -10.43 -1.37 -0.83
CA ARG A 20 -10.20 -1.30 -2.29
C ARG A 20 -8.73 -1.52 -2.62
N LEU A 21 -7.83 -0.76 -1.98
CA LEU A 21 -6.38 -0.88 -2.20
C LEU A 21 -5.85 -2.27 -1.84
N GLN A 22 -6.35 -2.87 -0.75
CA GLN A 22 -5.99 -4.22 -0.36
C GLN A 22 -6.41 -5.26 -1.41
N ALA A 23 -7.61 -5.13 -1.96
CA ALA A 23 -8.09 -6.03 -3.01
C ALA A 23 -7.35 -5.82 -4.35
N GLU A 24 -7.21 -4.56 -4.78
CA GLU A 24 -6.64 -4.19 -6.08
C GLU A 24 -5.15 -4.55 -6.19
N TYR A 25 -4.39 -4.33 -5.11
CA TYR A 25 -2.94 -4.57 -5.07
C TYR A 25 -2.57 -5.84 -4.28
N SER A 26 -3.57 -6.67 -3.93
CA SER A 26 -3.37 -7.88 -3.12
C SER A 26 -2.56 -7.62 -1.83
N LEU A 27 -2.82 -6.48 -1.18
CA LEU A 27 -2.16 -6.11 0.09
C LEU A 27 -2.78 -6.90 1.25
N PRO A 28 -2.01 -7.17 2.31
CA PRO A 28 -2.56 -7.83 3.50
C PRO A 28 -3.75 -7.05 4.09
N SER A 29 -4.78 -7.78 4.52
CA SER A 29 -6.04 -7.25 5.05
C SER A 29 -5.95 -6.62 6.46
N GLY A 30 -4.75 -6.24 6.89
CA GLY A 30 -4.49 -5.61 8.19
C GLY A 30 -3.29 -4.67 8.16
N TYR A 31 -3.17 -3.84 9.18
CA TYR A 31 -2.05 -2.93 9.40
C TYR A 31 -1.66 -2.93 10.89
N ASN A 32 -0.41 -2.57 11.18
CA ASN A 32 0.09 -2.50 12.56
C ASN A 32 -0.54 -1.30 13.32
N ILE A 33 -0.18 -1.13 14.59
CA ILE A 33 -0.66 0.02 15.41
C ILE A 33 -0.33 1.39 14.78
N ASN A 34 0.70 1.45 13.93
CA ASN A 34 1.11 2.64 13.20
C ASN A 34 0.42 2.80 11.84
N GLY A 35 -0.55 1.96 11.46
CA GLY A 35 -1.20 2.06 10.14
C GLY A 35 -0.35 1.54 8.97
N GLU A 36 0.71 0.79 9.24
CA GLU A 36 1.65 0.28 8.24
C GLU A 36 1.41 -1.20 7.92
N VAL A 37 1.63 -1.57 6.66
CA VAL A 37 1.61 -2.95 6.18
C VAL A 37 2.88 -3.25 5.39
N GLU A 38 3.54 -4.36 5.72
CA GLU A 38 4.72 -4.83 5.02
C GLU A 38 4.29 -5.82 3.93
N CYS A 39 4.68 -5.57 2.68
CA CYS A 39 4.27 -6.39 1.54
C CYS A 39 5.36 -6.49 0.47
N MET A 40 5.21 -7.48 -0.41
CA MET A 40 6.07 -7.65 -1.58
C MET A 40 5.32 -7.17 -2.82
N LEU A 41 5.78 -6.08 -3.43
CA LEU A 41 5.14 -5.44 -4.56
C LEU A 41 5.97 -5.64 -5.83
N SER A 42 5.31 -5.79 -6.97
CA SER A 42 5.99 -5.71 -8.26
C SER A 42 6.33 -4.26 -8.61
N LYS A 43 7.21 -4.05 -9.59
CA LYS A 43 7.51 -2.70 -10.10
C LYS A 43 6.27 -1.99 -10.66
N ASP A 44 5.36 -2.74 -11.28
CA ASP A 44 4.08 -2.22 -11.77
C ASP A 44 3.15 -1.81 -10.62
N ASP A 45 3.03 -2.65 -9.58
CA ASP A 45 2.23 -2.30 -8.40
C ASP A 45 2.77 -1.04 -7.72
N ILE A 46 4.10 -0.92 -7.57
CA ILE A 46 4.73 0.27 -7.00
C ILE A 46 4.42 1.51 -7.83
N LYS A 47 4.44 1.39 -9.17
CA LYS A 47 4.13 2.51 -10.07
C LYS A 47 2.67 2.95 -9.93
N ASN A 48 1.75 2.02 -9.82
CA ASN A 48 0.32 2.31 -9.65
C ASN A 48 0.03 2.88 -8.25
N LEU A 49 0.60 2.30 -7.21
CA LEU A 49 0.48 2.78 -5.83
C LEU A 49 1.07 4.19 -5.66
N LYS A 50 2.05 4.61 -6.47
CA LYS A 50 2.54 5.99 -6.47
C LYS A 50 1.47 7.01 -6.90
N GLU A 51 0.52 6.62 -7.73
CA GLU A 51 -0.62 7.49 -8.08
C GLU A 51 -1.56 7.63 -6.88
N GLU A 52 -1.79 6.55 -6.13
CA GLU A 52 -2.57 6.58 -4.89
C GLU A 52 -1.86 7.36 -3.76
N GLU A 53 -0.51 7.33 -3.74
CA GLU A 53 0.31 8.17 -2.86
C GLU A 53 0.14 9.66 -3.17
N LYS A 54 0.12 10.04 -4.46
CA LYS A 54 -0.16 11.44 -4.87
C LYS A 54 -1.56 11.92 -4.47
N LYS A 55 -2.54 11.02 -4.43
CA LYS A 55 -3.90 11.29 -3.92
C LYS A 55 -3.95 11.44 -2.39
N GLY A 56 -2.84 11.16 -1.69
CA GLY A 56 -2.76 11.24 -0.23
C GLY A 56 -3.43 10.07 0.48
N LEU A 57 -3.71 8.96 -0.21
CA LEU A 57 -4.35 7.79 0.40
C LEU A 57 -3.34 6.92 1.14
N ILE A 58 -2.11 6.83 0.62
CA ILE A 58 -1.04 6.00 1.18
C ILE A 58 0.31 6.71 1.12
N GLN A 59 1.30 6.14 1.80
CA GLN A 59 2.72 6.46 1.63
C GLN A 59 3.51 5.17 1.46
N ILE A 60 4.40 5.13 0.48
CA ILE A 60 5.23 3.96 0.19
C ILE A 60 6.65 4.21 0.71
N ARG A 61 7.07 3.43 1.70
CA ARG A 61 8.42 3.48 2.26
C ARG A 61 9.25 2.30 1.76
N LYS A 62 10.52 2.58 1.47
CA LYS A 62 11.55 1.53 1.36
C LYS A 62 11.97 1.15 2.78
N LYS A 63 12.11 -0.15 3.02
CA LYS A 63 12.79 -0.65 4.20
C LYS A 63 14.29 -0.68 3.94
#